data_AF-A0A6M3LEC4-F1
#
_entry.id   AF-A0A6M3LEC4-F1
#
_cell.length_a   1.000
_cell.length_b   1.000
_cell.length_c   1.000
_cell.angle_alpha   90.00
_cell.angle_beta   90.00
_cell.angle_gamma   90.00
#
_symmetry.space_group_name_H-M   'P 1'
#
loop_
_entity.id
_entity.type
_entity.pdbx_description
1 polymer ?
#
loop_
_entity_poly.entity_id
_entity_poly.type
_entity_poly.pdbx_seq_one_letter_code
_entity_poly.pdbx_strand_id
1 'polypeptide(L)'
;MTTYLKEDFVFDADLVLEDSLDSAGAVSAIIASQAGTVLDVAKVVDLGDGVVEGYMIVDIDEILCSAADVLYEIWLQGSNVAAFATAGLIRNLAGLELGAGELLTNATATTGDQGAAGDRYVVPFRNVINGTVYRYVRVYQEIANGTGETITDTIWLSIKRK
;
A
#
# COMPACT_ATOMS: atom_id res chain seq x y z
N MET A 1 -12.00 -0.14 -33.05
CA MET A 1 -12.80 0.12 -31.84
C MET A 1 -12.15 -0.69 -30.73
N THR A 2 -11.31 -0.03 -29.93
CA THR A 2 -10.56 -0.69 -28.85
C THR A 2 -11.50 -0.80 -27.66
N THR A 3 -11.95 -2.01 -27.36
CA THR A 3 -12.73 -2.29 -26.16
C THR A 3 -11.79 -2.20 -24.97
N TYR A 4 -11.83 -1.10 -24.23
CA TYR A 4 -11.19 -1.03 -22.92
C TYR A 4 -11.99 -1.94 -21.98
N LEU A 5 -11.37 -3.02 -21.50
CA LEU A 5 -11.91 -3.78 -20.38
C LEU A 5 -11.90 -2.83 -19.18
N LYS A 6 -13.07 -2.37 -18.76
CA LYS A 6 -13.21 -1.68 -17.48
C LYS A 6 -13.10 -2.76 -16.41
N GLU A 7 -11.90 -2.95 -15.88
CA GLU A 7 -11.72 -3.76 -14.69
C GLU A 7 -12.40 -3.01 -13.54
N ASP A 8 -13.61 -3.42 -13.16
CA ASP A 8 -14.32 -2.86 -12.02
C ASP A 8 -13.75 -3.51 -10.74
N PHE A 9 -12.81 -2.81 -10.08
CA PHE A 9 -12.37 -3.16 -8.73
C PHE A 9 -13.51 -2.92 -7.74
N VAL A 10 -13.77 -3.88 -6.86
CA VAL A 10 -14.89 -3.81 -5.91
C VAL A 10 -14.35 -3.48 -4.53
N PHE A 11 -14.66 -2.27 -4.06
CA PHE A 11 -14.32 -1.84 -2.70
C PHE A 11 -15.07 -2.69 -1.67
N ASP A 12 -14.34 -3.14 -0.66
CA ASP A 12 -14.88 -3.84 0.50
C ASP A 12 -14.24 -3.25 1.76
N ALA A 13 -15.07 -2.69 2.64
CA ALA A 13 -14.63 -2.08 3.88
C ALA A 13 -13.88 -3.05 4.82
N ASP A 14 -14.15 -4.36 4.73
CA ASP A 14 -13.45 -5.37 5.53
C ASP A 14 -12.00 -5.60 5.04
N LEU A 15 -11.71 -5.21 3.79
CA LEU A 15 -10.43 -5.39 3.10
C LEU A 15 -9.61 -4.10 2.97
N VAL A 16 -10.02 -3.02 3.63
CA VAL A 16 -9.19 -1.83 3.82
C VAL A 16 -8.01 -2.19 4.72
N LEU A 17 -6.82 -1.74 4.35
CA LEU A 17 -5.57 -1.97 5.05
C LEU A 17 -5.00 -0.68 5.65
N GLU A 18 -5.34 0.46 5.06
CA GLU A 18 -4.97 1.78 5.53
C GLU A 18 -6.05 2.79 5.11
N ASP A 19 -6.33 3.73 6.00
CA ASP A 19 -6.90 5.04 5.68
C ASP A 19 -6.11 6.13 6.43
N SER A 20 -5.99 7.29 5.80
CA SER A 20 -5.33 8.45 6.39
C SER A 20 -6.31 9.27 7.23
N LEU A 21 -7.03 8.58 8.14
CA LEU A 21 -8.01 9.15 9.05
C LEU A 21 -7.64 8.88 10.51
N ASP A 22 -7.86 9.88 11.36
CA ASP A 22 -7.77 9.72 12.80
C ASP A 22 -8.99 8.98 13.37
N SER A 23 -8.94 8.62 14.65
CA SER A 23 -10.04 7.96 15.37
C SER A 23 -11.36 8.76 15.44
N ALA A 24 -11.36 10.05 15.08
CA ALA A 24 -12.55 10.89 14.94
C ALA A 24 -13.02 11.02 13.47
N GLY A 25 -12.32 10.39 12.53
CA GLY A 25 -12.61 10.45 11.09
C GLY A 25 -12.13 11.74 10.42
N ALA A 26 -11.22 12.50 11.04
CA ALA A 26 -10.56 13.64 10.41
C ALA A 26 -9.31 13.19 9.67
N VAL A 27 -8.97 13.86 8.56
CA VAL A 27 -7.77 13.56 7.77
C VAL A 27 -6.52 13.74 8.63
N SER A 28 -5.67 12.73 8.65
CA SER A 28 -4.40 12.71 9.37
C SER A 28 -3.32 12.16 8.45
N ALA A 29 -2.45 13.06 7.96
CA ALA A 29 -1.40 12.70 7.03
C ALA A 29 -0.32 11.83 7.69
N ILE A 30 0.21 10.91 6.90
CA ILE A 30 1.30 10.03 7.29
C ILE A 30 2.61 10.76 7.06
N ILE A 31 3.37 10.94 8.14
CA ILE A 31 4.60 11.76 8.18
C ILE A 31 5.86 10.96 8.55
N ALA A 32 5.69 9.67 8.82
CA ALA A 32 6.78 8.76 9.16
C ALA A 32 6.40 7.32 8.80
N SER A 33 7.40 6.47 8.63
CA SER A 33 7.19 5.06 8.32
C SER A 33 6.30 4.37 9.37
N GLN A 34 5.24 3.70 8.93
CA GLN A 34 4.30 3.01 9.81
C GLN A 34 3.62 1.82 9.14
N ALA A 35 3.01 0.97 9.97
CA ALA A 35 2.04 0.00 9.48
C ALA A 35 0.70 0.69 9.25
N GLY A 36 -0.07 0.20 8.27
CA GLY A 36 -1.40 0.73 7.95
C GLY A 36 -2.36 0.68 9.14
N THR A 37 -3.13 1.75 9.28
CA THR A 37 -4.18 1.92 10.30
C THR A 37 -5.50 2.23 9.63
N VAL A 38 -6.60 1.84 10.24
CA VAL A 38 -7.95 2.30 9.87
C VAL A 38 -8.53 3.01 11.07
N LEU A 39 -8.79 4.31 10.98
CA LEU A 39 -9.22 5.17 12.09
C LEU A 39 -8.28 5.06 13.31
N ASP A 40 -6.97 5.24 13.09
CA ASP A 40 -5.87 5.06 14.06
C ASP A 40 -5.72 3.64 14.66
N VAL A 41 -6.45 2.64 14.15
CA VAL A 41 -6.34 1.26 14.65
C VAL A 41 -5.52 0.42 13.67
N ALA A 42 -4.42 -0.18 14.17
CA ALA A 42 -3.57 -1.06 13.37
C ALA A 42 -4.38 -2.15 12.67
N LYS A 43 -4.22 -2.22 11.34
CA LYS A 43 -5.05 -3.09 10.50
C LYS A 43 -4.27 -4.27 9.96
N VAL A 44 -4.88 -5.45 10.13
CA VAL A 44 -4.40 -6.71 9.58
C VAL A 44 -5.61 -7.43 9.00
N VAL A 45 -5.48 -7.95 7.79
CA VAL A 45 -6.51 -8.76 7.11
C VAL A 45 -6.09 -10.22 7.14
N ASP A 46 -7.04 -11.09 7.48
CA ASP A 46 -6.90 -12.55 7.41
C ASP A 46 -7.46 -13.04 6.07
N LEU A 47 -6.57 -13.52 5.20
CA LEU A 47 -6.93 -14.09 3.89
C LEU A 47 -7.33 -15.58 3.98
N GLY A 48 -7.24 -16.17 5.16
CA GLY A 48 -7.39 -17.60 5.40
C GLY A 48 -6.16 -18.42 4.98
N ASP A 49 -6.30 -19.74 5.07
CA ASP A 49 -5.18 -20.67 4.82
C ASP A 49 -4.95 -20.94 3.32
N GLY A 50 -5.76 -20.34 2.44
CA GLY A 50 -5.71 -20.55 0.99
C GLY A 50 -4.78 -19.60 0.25
N VAL A 51 -4.41 -19.98 -0.97
CA VAL A 51 -3.77 -19.06 -1.91
C VAL A 51 -4.82 -18.07 -2.40
N VAL A 52 -4.50 -16.79 -2.27
CA VAL A 52 -5.29 -15.65 -2.74
C VAL A 52 -4.46 -14.85 -3.74
N GLU A 53 -5.12 -14.50 -4.84
CA GLU A 53 -4.63 -13.60 -5.89
C GLU A 53 -5.60 -12.43 -6.00
N GLY A 54 -5.06 -11.23 -6.17
CA GLY A 54 -5.85 -10.03 -6.29
C GLY A 54 -5.00 -8.81 -6.56
N TYR A 55 -5.55 -7.64 -6.23
CA TYR A 55 -4.90 -6.36 -6.42
C TYR A 55 -4.93 -5.58 -5.11
N MET A 56 -3.78 -5.00 -4.75
CA MET A 56 -3.71 -3.89 -3.80
C MET A 56 -3.99 -2.62 -4.59
N ILE A 57 -5.02 -1.90 -4.17
CA ILE A 57 -5.40 -0.62 -4.75
C ILE A 57 -4.91 0.46 -3.79
N VAL A 58 -4.16 1.42 -4.31
CA VAL A 58 -3.66 2.59 -3.56
C VAL A 58 -4.30 3.81 -4.20
N ASP A 59 -5.18 4.47 -3.45
CA ASP A 59 -5.81 5.73 -3.83
C ASP A 59 -5.10 6.87 -3.10
N ILE A 60 -4.50 7.80 -3.84
CA ILE A 60 -3.78 8.95 -3.29
C ILE A 60 -4.73 10.14 -3.17
N ASP A 61 -4.96 10.61 -1.95
CA ASP A 61 -5.73 11.84 -1.71
C ASP A 61 -4.82 13.07 -1.87
N GLU A 62 -3.68 13.08 -1.20
CA GLU A 62 -2.65 14.11 -1.29
C GLU A 62 -1.27 13.48 -1.10
N ILE A 63 -0.25 14.05 -1.76
CA ILE A 63 1.14 13.63 -1.59
C ILE A 63 2.04 14.85 -1.74
N LEU A 64 2.99 14.99 -0.81
CA LEU A 64 3.98 16.05 -0.82
C LEU A 64 5.37 15.47 -1.08
N CYS A 65 5.89 15.73 -2.27
CA CYS A 65 7.24 15.34 -2.67
C CYS A 65 8.08 16.62 -2.88
N SER A 66 8.46 17.29 -1.80
CA SER A 66 9.19 18.57 -1.87
C SER A 66 10.71 18.43 -1.96
N ALA A 67 11.27 17.35 -1.39
CA ALA A 67 12.70 17.09 -1.40
C ALA A 67 13.11 16.22 -2.60
N ALA A 68 14.37 16.36 -3.02
CA ALA A 68 14.94 15.58 -4.12
C ALA A 68 15.27 14.13 -3.72
N ASP A 69 15.21 13.81 -2.43
CA ASP A 69 15.59 12.53 -1.83
C ASP A 69 14.44 11.86 -1.08
N VAL A 70 13.19 12.27 -1.28
CA VAL A 70 12.04 11.57 -0.69
C VAL A 70 11.68 10.33 -1.52
N LEU A 71 11.44 9.22 -0.81
CA LEU A 71 10.88 8.00 -1.37
C LEU A 71 9.79 7.46 -0.43
N TYR A 72 8.63 7.17 -1.00
CA TYR A 72 7.51 6.49 -0.37
C TYR A 72 7.47 5.06 -0.89
N GLU A 73 7.74 4.08 -0.03
CA GLU A 73 7.68 2.67 -0.38
C GLU A 73 6.49 2.03 0.33
N ILE A 74 5.48 1.63 -0.45
CA ILE A 74 4.24 1.05 0.03
C ILE A 74 4.31 -0.45 -0.19
N TRP A 75 4.44 -1.21 0.89
CA TRP A 75 4.61 -2.66 0.84
C TRP A 75 3.36 -3.38 1.35
N LEU A 76 2.82 -4.28 0.53
CA LEU A 76 1.92 -5.31 1.03
C LEU A 76 2.75 -6.39 1.72
N GLN A 77 2.69 -6.45 3.04
CA GLN A 77 3.43 -7.40 3.85
C GLN A 77 2.56 -8.61 4.23
N GLY A 78 3.12 -9.81 4.12
CA GLY A 78 2.53 -11.07 4.55
C GLY A 78 3.23 -11.67 5.77
N SER A 79 2.47 -12.29 6.66
CA SER A 79 2.97 -13.11 7.76
C SER A 79 2.04 -14.28 8.08
N ASN A 80 2.58 -15.32 8.71
CA ASN A 80 1.79 -16.40 9.32
C ASN A 80 1.53 -16.16 10.81
N VAL A 81 1.90 -14.99 11.33
CA VAL A 81 1.61 -14.54 12.70
C VAL A 81 0.88 -13.21 12.62
N ALA A 82 -0.39 -13.18 13.05
CA ALA A 82 -1.28 -12.00 12.94
C ALA A 82 -0.72 -10.74 13.61
N ALA A 83 0.14 -10.89 14.61
CA ALA A 83 0.71 -9.76 15.34
C ALA A 83 1.82 -9.00 14.57
N PHE A 84 2.40 -9.58 13.51
CA PHE A 84 3.54 -8.99 12.79
C PHE A 84 4.71 -8.54 13.70
N ALA A 85 4.87 -9.20 14.86
CA ALA A 85 5.82 -8.77 15.90
C ALA A 85 7.28 -9.20 15.63
N THR A 86 7.51 -10.09 14.66
CA THR A 86 8.84 -10.66 14.40
C THR A 86 9.24 -10.40 12.95
N ALA A 87 10.17 -9.47 12.74
CA ALA A 87 10.63 -9.04 11.40
C ALA A 87 11.05 -10.21 10.50
N GLY A 88 11.71 -11.24 11.04
CA GLY A 88 12.13 -12.43 10.30
C GLY A 88 10.98 -13.29 9.72
N LEU A 89 9.74 -13.07 10.18
CA LEU A 89 8.53 -13.78 9.75
C LEU A 89 7.64 -12.95 8.81
N ILE A 90 8.10 -11.77 8.38
CA ILE A 90 7.38 -10.87 7.49
C ILE A 90 8.00 -10.94 6.09
N ARG A 91 7.19 -10.95 5.04
CA ARG A 91 7.64 -10.89 3.64
C ARG A 91 6.86 -9.86 2.85
N ASN A 92 7.53 -9.12 1.98
CA ASN A 92 6.88 -8.22 1.02
C ASN A 92 6.29 -9.08 -0.11
N LEU A 93 4.97 -9.00 -0.29
CA LEU A 93 4.20 -9.74 -1.30
C LEU A 93 3.99 -8.93 -2.58
N ALA A 94 3.92 -7.61 -2.44
CA ALA A 94 3.81 -6.62 -3.51
C ALA A 94 4.34 -5.28 -3.00
N GLY A 95 4.72 -4.38 -3.92
CA GLY A 95 5.28 -3.08 -3.58
C GLY A 95 4.95 -2.02 -4.62
N LEU A 96 4.88 -0.77 -4.17
CA LEU A 96 4.79 0.43 -4.98
C LEU A 96 5.80 1.45 -4.43
N GLU A 97 6.58 2.06 -5.33
CA GLU A 97 7.51 3.13 -5.00
C GLU A 97 6.98 4.43 -5.62
N LEU A 98 6.81 5.48 -4.81
CA LEU A 98 6.47 6.84 -5.24
C LEU A 98 7.50 7.83 -4.68
N GLY A 99 7.68 8.98 -5.30
CA GLY A 99 8.52 10.04 -4.75
C GLY A 99 9.47 10.65 -5.78
N ALA A 100 10.61 11.16 -5.34
CA ALA A 100 11.51 11.92 -6.19
C ALA A 100 12.02 11.05 -7.36
N GLY A 101 11.88 11.58 -8.59
CA GLY A 101 12.21 10.83 -9.80
C GLY A 101 13.69 10.40 -9.91
N GLU A 102 14.60 10.98 -9.13
CA GLU A 102 16.00 10.55 -9.07
C GLU A 102 16.22 9.28 -8.24
N LEU A 103 15.29 8.96 -7.32
CA LEU A 103 15.36 7.78 -6.46
C LEU A 103 14.59 6.59 -7.00
N LEU A 104 13.59 6.82 -7.86
CA LEU A 104 12.77 5.76 -8.41
C LEU A 104 13.56 4.89 -9.39
N THR A 105 13.49 3.57 -9.18
CA THR A 105 14.24 2.59 -9.96
C THR A 105 13.76 2.63 -11.42
N ASN A 106 14.54 3.26 -12.31
CA ASN A 106 14.27 3.50 -13.75
C ASN A 106 13.52 4.80 -14.11
N ALA A 107 13.48 5.77 -13.21
CA ALA A 107 13.00 7.11 -13.51
C ALA A 107 14.17 8.04 -13.91
N THR A 108 13.92 8.94 -14.86
CA THR A 108 14.63 10.22 -14.87
C THR A 108 13.88 11.18 -13.94
N ALA A 109 14.51 12.28 -13.52
CA ALA A 109 13.88 13.32 -12.68
C ALA A 109 12.53 13.84 -13.21
N THR A 110 12.15 13.53 -14.47
CA THR A 110 10.91 13.95 -15.11
C THR A 110 9.94 12.81 -15.47
N THR A 111 10.28 11.53 -15.22
CA THR A 111 9.47 10.38 -15.69
C THR A 111 9.14 9.33 -14.63
N GLY A 112 9.54 9.52 -13.37
CA GLY A 112 9.14 8.63 -12.28
C GLY A 112 7.70 8.88 -11.81
N ASP A 113 7.08 7.87 -11.21
CA ASP A 113 5.79 7.97 -10.52
C ASP A 113 5.94 8.83 -9.25
N GLN A 114 5.99 10.15 -9.45
CA GLN A 114 6.12 11.11 -8.35
C GLN A 114 4.87 11.19 -7.45
N GLY A 115 3.79 10.55 -7.87
CA GLY A 115 2.47 10.63 -7.24
C GLY A 115 1.84 12.01 -7.43
N ALA A 116 0.52 12.03 -7.60
CA ALA A 116 -0.28 13.23 -7.54
C ALA A 116 -1.59 12.97 -6.80
N ALA A 117 -2.18 14.04 -6.25
CA ALA A 117 -3.51 14.00 -5.68
C ALA A 117 -4.52 13.47 -6.71
N GLY A 118 -5.28 12.45 -6.32
CA GLY A 118 -6.26 11.75 -7.17
C GLY A 118 -5.71 10.58 -8.00
N ASP A 119 -4.42 10.28 -7.91
CA ASP A 119 -3.86 9.10 -8.59
C ASP A 119 -4.34 7.80 -7.95
N ARG A 120 -4.50 6.77 -8.80
CA ARG A 120 -4.82 5.40 -8.39
C ARG A 120 -3.78 4.45 -8.96
N TYR A 121 -3.15 3.70 -8.06
CA TYR A 121 -2.23 2.63 -8.42
C TYR A 121 -2.87 1.27 -8.17
N VAL A 122 -2.65 0.35 -9.10
CA VAL A 122 -3.18 -1.02 -9.05
C VAL A 122 -2.00 -1.98 -9.07
N VAL A 123 -1.73 -2.60 -7.93
CA VAL A 123 -0.57 -3.47 -7.74
C VAL A 123 -1.05 -4.92 -7.61
N PRO A 124 -0.79 -5.80 -8.59
CA PRO A 124 -1.18 -7.20 -8.48
C PRO A 124 -0.37 -7.88 -7.37
N PHE A 125 -1.02 -8.77 -6.61
CA PHE A 125 -0.35 -9.55 -5.58
C PHE A 125 -0.81 -11.01 -5.55
N ARG A 126 0.02 -11.83 -4.92
CA ARG A 126 -0.31 -13.20 -4.52
C ARG A 126 0.28 -13.47 -3.15
N ASN A 127 -0.49 -14.07 -2.24
CA ASN A 127 -0.01 -14.33 -0.88
C ASN A 127 0.87 -15.58 -0.75
N VAL A 128 1.56 -16.00 -1.82
CA VAL A 128 2.46 -17.18 -1.79
C VAL A 128 3.84 -16.80 -2.30
N ILE A 129 4.87 -17.11 -1.50
CA ILE A 129 6.27 -16.97 -1.91
C ILE A 129 6.99 -18.25 -1.56
N ASN A 130 7.69 -18.84 -2.55
CA ASN A 130 8.48 -20.05 -2.37
C ASN A 130 7.69 -21.20 -1.70
N GLY A 131 6.44 -21.41 -2.13
CA GLY A 131 5.56 -22.45 -1.60
C GLY A 131 4.95 -22.19 -0.22
N THR A 132 5.30 -21.08 0.44
CA THR A 132 4.72 -20.68 1.72
C THR A 132 3.56 -19.72 1.48
N VAL A 133 2.35 -20.10 1.92
CA VAL A 133 1.18 -19.22 1.95
C VAL A 133 1.29 -18.32 3.18
N TYR A 134 1.05 -17.02 3.00
CA TYR A 134 1.02 -16.01 4.04
C TYR A 134 -0.44 -15.63 4.32
N ARG A 135 -0.96 -16.09 5.45
CA ARG A 135 -2.37 -15.93 5.81
C ARG A 135 -2.75 -14.49 6.14
N TYR A 136 -1.93 -13.81 6.94
CA TYR A 136 -2.20 -12.47 7.40
C TYR A 136 -1.46 -11.46 6.53
N VAL A 137 -2.15 -10.38 6.15
CA VAL A 137 -1.57 -9.28 5.38
C VAL A 137 -1.81 -7.94 6.04
N ARG A 138 -0.85 -7.02 5.87
CA ARG A 138 -0.96 -5.60 6.24
C ARG A 138 -0.23 -4.75 5.21
N VAL A 139 -0.52 -3.46 5.20
CA VAL A 139 0.33 -2.48 4.53
C VAL A 139 1.41 -2.00 5.49
N TYR A 140 2.60 -1.72 4.96
CA TYR A 140 3.62 -0.92 5.64
C TYR A 140 4.10 0.15 4.67
N GLN A 141 4.00 1.40 5.08
CA GLN A 141 4.50 2.55 4.34
C GLN A 141 5.83 2.95 4.95
N GLU A 142 6.87 2.99 4.12
CA GLU A 142 8.18 3.51 4.48
C GLU A 142 8.37 4.87 3.82
N ILE A 143 8.71 5.89 4.62
CA ILE A 143 9.00 7.24 4.15
C ILE A 143 10.48 7.49 4.41
N ALA A 144 11.28 7.42 3.35
CA ALA A 144 12.71 7.65 3.42
C ALA A 144 13.06 9.12 3.21
N ASN A 145 14.00 9.61 4.03
CA ASN A 145 14.75 10.87 3.89
C ASN A 145 13.95 12.17 3.71
N GLY A 146 12.65 12.17 4.01
CA GLY A 146 11.85 13.39 4.06
C GLY A 146 11.70 13.96 5.48
N THR A 147 12.10 15.21 5.71
CA THR A 147 11.57 16.01 6.83
C THR A 147 10.46 16.94 6.36
N GLY A 148 9.20 16.59 6.67
CA GLY A 148 8.03 17.41 6.33
C GLY A 148 7.20 16.87 5.16
N GLU A 149 7.59 15.74 4.60
CA GLU A 149 6.93 15.01 3.53
C GLU A 149 5.74 14.23 4.10
N THR A 150 4.65 14.25 3.35
CA THR A 150 3.36 13.76 3.80
C THR A 150 2.65 13.03 2.68
N ILE A 151 1.96 11.95 3.03
CA ILE A 151 1.02 11.26 2.14
C ILE A 151 -0.30 11.09 2.89
N THR A 152 -1.41 11.30 2.20
CA THR A 152 -2.72 10.81 2.63
C THR A 152 -3.24 9.88 1.55
N ASP A 153 -3.57 8.66 1.93
CA ASP A 153 -4.06 7.63 1.04
C ASP A 153 -5.19 6.80 1.66
N THR A 154 -5.78 5.97 0.81
CA THR A 154 -6.60 4.84 1.21
C THR A 154 -6.11 3.62 0.47
N ILE A 155 -5.71 2.58 1.21
CA ILE A 155 -5.19 1.35 0.63
C ILE A 155 -6.09 0.16 0.97
N TRP A 156 -6.50 -0.59 -0.05
CA TRP A 156 -7.45 -1.68 0.09
C TRP A 156 -7.18 -2.84 -0.87
N LEU A 157 -7.70 -4.02 -0.55
CA LEU A 157 -7.58 -5.20 -1.41
C LEU A 157 -8.84 -5.41 -2.26
N SER A 158 -8.65 -5.51 -3.57
CA SER A 158 -9.64 -6.03 -4.50
C SER A 158 -9.33 -7.49 -4.82
N ILE A 159 -10.05 -8.42 -4.19
CA ILE A 159 -9.90 -9.87 -4.43
C ILE A 159 -11.17 -10.44 -5.08
N LYS A 160 -11.01 -11.40 -5.99
CA LYS A 160 -12.15 -12.16 -6.50
C LYS A 160 -12.61 -13.14 -5.42
N ARG A 161 -13.69 -12.82 -4.73
CA ARG A 161 -14.37 -13.79 -3.85
C ARG A 161 -14.96 -14.90 -4.72
N LYS A 162 -14.66 -16.15 -4.37
CA LYS A 162 -15.28 -17.34 -4.98
C LYS A 162 -16.71 -17.51 -4.49
#